data_AF-A0A846SRP2-F1
#
_entry.id   AF-A0A846SRP2-F1
#
_cell.length_a   1.000
_cell.length_b   1.000
_cell.length_c   1.000
_cell.angle_alpha   90.00
_cell.angle_beta   90.00
_cell.angle_gamma   90.00
#
_symmetry.space_group_name_H-M   'P 1'
#
loop_
_entity.id
_entity.type
_entity.pdbx_description
1 polymer ?
#
loop_
_entity_poly.entity_id
_entity_poly.type
_entity_poly.pdbx_seq_one_letter_code
_entity_poly.pdbx_strand_id
1 'polypeptide(L)'
;MSADDAWGDLNAALEDYAPPCSGLHLFTADSRTDEQRAGCASICARCPIADLCNHYAVASRVDSGFWAGIDRAGRGRGCPHTSTPDAGAVSPAPITQKEEPS
;
A
#
# COMPACT_ATOMS: atom_id res chain seq x y z
N MET A 1 22.39 -11.08 -1.30
CA MET A 1 21.45 -11.29 -2.40
C MET A 1 21.05 -9.92 -2.92
N SER A 2 21.15 -9.70 -4.23
CA SER A 2 20.70 -8.45 -4.86
C SER A 2 19.17 -8.44 -5.02
N ALA A 3 18.59 -7.30 -5.39
CA ALA A 3 17.17 -7.23 -5.71
C ALA A 3 16.83 -8.06 -6.96
N ASP A 4 17.71 -8.08 -7.96
CA ASP A 4 17.54 -8.86 -9.19
C ASP A 4 17.56 -10.38 -8.92
N ASP A 5 18.50 -10.86 -8.10
CA ASP A 5 18.54 -12.28 -7.72
C ASP A 5 17.26 -12.68 -6.95
N ALA A 6 16.86 -11.85 -5.98
CA ALA A 6 15.67 -12.12 -5.18
C ALA A 6 14.37 -12.04 -6.01
N TRP A 7 14.34 -11.17 -7.03
CA TRP A 7 13.25 -11.12 -8.00
C TRP A 7 13.22 -12.37 -8.86
N GLY A 8 14.38 -12.86 -9.33
CA GLY A 8 14.48 -14.11 -10.09
C GLY A 8 13.90 -15.30 -9.34
N ASP A 9 14.29 -15.48 -8.07
CA ASP A 9 13.77 -16.55 -7.21
C ASP A 9 12.26 -16.43 -6.97
N LEU A 10 11.77 -15.21 -6.69
CA LEU A 10 10.35 -14.96 -6.48
C LEU A 10 9.53 -15.16 -7.77
N ASN A 11 10.00 -14.64 -8.90
CA ASN A 11 9.31 -14.74 -10.18
C ASN A 11 9.20 -16.21 -10.62
N ALA A 12 10.26 -17.00 -10.49
CA ALA A 12 10.21 -18.44 -10.78
C ALA A 12 9.12 -19.14 -9.94
N ALA A 13 9.03 -18.83 -8.65
CA ALA A 13 7.97 -19.39 -7.81
C ALA A 13 6.56 -18.93 -8.20
N LEU A 14 6.40 -17.68 -8.66
CA LEU A 14 5.11 -17.13 -9.12
C LEU A 14 4.62 -17.74 -10.44
N GLU A 15 5.52 -18.26 -11.28
CA GLU A 15 5.16 -18.98 -12.51
C GLU A 15 4.46 -20.31 -12.20
N ASP A 16 4.86 -20.99 -11.12
CA ASP A 16 4.32 -22.29 -10.70
C ASP A 16 3.20 -22.18 -9.65
N TYR A 17 3.14 -21.06 -8.92
CA TYR A 17 2.25 -20.90 -7.77
C TYR A 17 1.54 -19.55 -7.77
N ALA A 18 0.22 -19.59 -7.88
CA ALA A 18 -0.64 -18.42 -7.67
C ALA A 18 -0.85 -18.19 -6.15
N PRO A 19 -0.29 -17.14 -5.54
CA PRO A 19 -0.44 -16.92 -4.11
C PRO A 19 -1.87 -16.53 -3.75
N PRO A 20 -2.34 -16.87 -2.52
CA PRO A 20 -3.70 -16.58 -2.08
C PRO A 20 -3.99 -15.08 -1.93
N CYS A 21 -2.95 -14.25 -1.90
CA CYS A 21 -3.08 -12.80 -1.91
C CYS A 21 -3.26 -12.21 -3.32
N SER A 22 -3.10 -13.00 -4.39
CA SER A 22 -3.23 -12.53 -5.77
C SER A 22 -4.62 -11.96 -6.05
N GLY A 23 -4.67 -10.78 -6.66
CA GLY A 23 -5.93 -10.10 -6.99
C GLY A 23 -6.65 -9.44 -5.81
N LEU A 24 -6.16 -9.59 -4.57
CA LEU A 24 -6.75 -8.94 -3.42
C LEU A 24 -6.29 -7.49 -3.33
N HIS A 25 -7.20 -6.55 -3.60
CA HIS A 25 -6.92 -5.11 -3.50
C HIS A 25 -6.33 -4.70 -2.13
N LEU A 26 -6.70 -5.42 -1.07
CA LEU A 26 -6.14 -5.20 0.26
C LEU A 26 -4.62 -5.31 0.31
N PHE A 27 -3.94 -6.03 -0.58
CA PHE A 27 -2.47 -6.14 -0.60
C PHE A 27 -1.77 -4.98 -1.30
N THR A 28 -2.49 -4.22 -2.12
CA THR A 28 -1.99 -3.04 -2.84
C THR A 28 -2.57 -1.73 -2.32
N ALA A 29 -3.52 -1.78 -1.39
CA ALA A 29 -4.12 -0.59 -0.78
C ALA A 29 -3.08 0.32 -0.10
N ASP A 30 -3.29 1.64 -0.21
CA ASP A 30 -2.45 2.66 0.44
C ASP A 30 -2.70 2.77 1.95
N SER A 31 -3.88 2.33 2.41
CA SER A 31 -4.25 2.33 3.82
C SER A 31 -5.02 1.07 4.19
N ARG A 32 -4.85 0.64 5.44
CA ARG A 32 -5.49 -0.54 6.03
C ARG A 32 -5.93 -0.24 7.46
N THR A 33 -7.05 -0.80 7.88
CA THR A 33 -7.41 -0.90 9.30
C THR A 33 -6.58 -2.01 9.99
N ASP A 34 -6.60 -2.07 11.33
CA ASP A 34 -5.94 -3.15 12.07
C ASP A 34 -6.51 -4.53 11.72
N GLU A 35 -7.83 -4.62 11.53
CA GLU A 35 -8.50 -5.85 11.12
C GLU A 35 -8.04 -6.30 9.72
N GLN A 36 -7.94 -5.36 8.77
CA GLN A 36 -7.44 -5.66 7.43
C GLN A 36 -5.97 -6.10 7.45
N ARG A 37 -5.13 -5.46 8.28
CA ARG A 37 -3.74 -5.90 8.50
C ARG A 37 -3.68 -7.32 9.07
N ALA A 38 -4.49 -7.63 10.07
CA ALA A 38 -4.55 -8.96 10.67
C ALA A 38 -5.01 -10.03 9.66
N GLY A 39 -5.98 -9.70 8.79
CA GLY A 39 -6.40 -10.54 7.69
C GLY A 39 -5.28 -10.80 6.68
N CYS A 40 -4.58 -9.76 6.23
CA CYS A 40 -3.44 -9.89 5.33
C CYS A 40 -2.30 -10.72 5.94
N ALA A 41 -1.98 -10.48 7.22
CA ALA A 41 -0.97 -11.25 7.95
C ALA A 41 -1.33 -12.74 8.03
N SER A 42 -2.60 -13.05 8.29
CA SER A 42 -3.09 -14.43 8.36
C SER A 42 -3.01 -15.15 7.01
N ILE A 43 -3.25 -14.44 5.90
CA ILE A 43 -3.09 -14.97 4.54
C ILE A 43 -1.60 -15.24 4.26
N CYS A 44 -0.72 -14.28 4.58
CA CYS A 44 0.73 -14.45 4.40
C CYS A 44 1.29 -15.60 5.23
N ALA A 45 0.83 -15.80 6.46
CA ALA A 45 1.30 -16.87 7.34
C ALA A 45 1.04 -18.28 6.79
N ARG A 46 0.12 -18.42 5.82
CA ARG A 46 -0.22 -19.68 5.15
C ARG A 46 0.39 -19.78 3.76
N CYS A 47 1.10 -18.76 3.29
CA CYS A 47 1.65 -18.71 1.94
C CYS A 47 3.03 -19.40 1.89
N PRO A 48 3.23 -20.44 1.07
CA PRO A 48 4.48 -21.19 1.00
C PRO A 48 5.64 -20.38 0.41
N ILE A 49 5.37 -19.31 -0.32
CA ILE A 49 6.38 -18.41 -0.91
C ILE A 49 6.58 -17.13 -0.09
N ALA A 50 6.05 -17.06 1.14
CA ALA A 50 6.14 -15.86 1.97
C ALA A 50 7.58 -15.41 2.22
N ASP A 51 8.51 -16.35 2.40
CA ASP A 51 9.94 -16.03 2.59
C ASP A 51 10.56 -15.40 1.34
N LEU A 52 10.22 -15.89 0.15
CA LEU A 52 10.68 -15.30 -1.12
C LEU A 52 10.13 -13.87 -1.29
N CYS A 53 8.85 -13.67 -0.96
CA CYS A 53 8.25 -12.33 -0.92
C CYS A 53 9.01 -11.40 0.06
N ASN A 54 9.40 -11.90 1.22
CA ASN A 54 10.15 -11.12 2.21
C ASN A 54 11.56 -10.77 1.70
N HIS A 55 12.29 -11.75 1.15
CA HIS A 55 13.63 -11.55 0.60
C HIS A 55 13.63 -10.48 -0.48
N TYR A 56 12.74 -10.60 -1.47
CA TYR A 56 12.61 -9.59 -2.51
C TYR A 56 12.28 -8.23 -1.93
N ALA A 57 11.25 -8.15 -1.08
CA ALA A 57 10.80 -6.87 -0.55
C ALA A 57 11.89 -6.19 0.29
N VAL A 58 12.70 -6.93 1.06
CA VAL A 58 13.85 -6.38 1.79
C VAL A 58 14.94 -5.90 0.83
N ALA A 59 15.32 -6.72 -0.16
CA ALA A 59 16.39 -6.41 -1.11
C ALA A 59 16.07 -5.18 -1.99
N SER A 60 14.82 -5.08 -2.46
CA SER A 60 14.32 -3.97 -3.29
C SER A 60 13.86 -2.76 -2.48
N ARG A 61 13.81 -2.86 -1.15
CA ARG A 61 13.35 -1.80 -0.23
C ARG A 61 11.93 -1.31 -0.54
N VAL A 62 11.02 -2.23 -0.82
CA VAL A 62 9.61 -1.90 -1.06
C VAL A 62 9.03 -1.12 0.12
N ASP A 63 8.38 0.00 -0.20
CA ASP A 63 7.80 1.00 0.72
C ASP A 63 6.28 1.15 0.57
N SER A 64 5.65 0.22 -0.16
CA SER A 64 4.23 0.22 -0.49
C SER A 64 3.63 -1.18 -0.43
N GLY A 65 2.32 -1.24 -0.19
CA GLY A 65 1.56 -2.49 -0.09
C GLY A 65 1.87 -3.33 1.15
N PHE A 66 1.38 -4.57 1.14
CA PHE A 66 1.55 -5.55 2.21
C PHE A 66 2.34 -6.75 1.72
N TRP A 67 3.47 -7.05 2.36
CA TRP A 67 4.43 -8.04 1.88
C TRP A 67 4.83 -8.98 3.01
N ALA A 68 4.67 -10.29 2.78
CA ALA A 68 5.15 -11.34 3.68
C ALA A 68 4.75 -11.14 5.17
N GLY A 69 3.51 -10.71 5.42
CA GLY A 69 3.03 -10.46 6.78
C GLY A 69 3.28 -9.05 7.31
N ILE A 70 3.92 -8.18 6.53
CA ILE A 70 4.36 -6.85 6.95
C ILE A 70 3.67 -5.77 6.12
N ASP A 71 3.00 -4.83 6.79
CA ASP A 71 2.48 -3.62 6.13
C ASP A 71 3.65 -2.66 5.85
N ARG A 72 3.94 -2.45 4.56
CA ARG A 72 5.06 -1.62 4.10
C ARG A 72 4.60 -0.28 3.55
N ALA A 73 3.31 -0.15 3.20
CA ALA A 73 2.67 1.12 2.92
C ALA A 73 2.91 2.07 4.09
N GLY A 74 3.67 3.13 3.80
CA GLY A 74 4.34 3.99 4.76
C GLY A 74 3.67 4.13 6.13
N ARG A 75 4.46 3.81 7.17
CA ARG A 75 4.64 4.77 8.27
C ARG A 75 5.23 6.04 7.69
N GLY A 76 4.40 6.84 7.02
CA GLY A 76 4.68 8.26 6.90
C GLY A 76 4.99 8.75 8.31
N ARG A 77 6.14 9.37 8.51
CA ARG A 77 6.37 10.22 9.68
C ARG A 77 5.36 11.35 9.61
N GLY A 78 4.15 11.08 10.08
CA GLY A 78 3.09 12.04 10.33
C GLY A 78 2.81 11.98 11.82
N CYS A 79 3.05 13.10 12.50
CA CYS A 79 2.68 13.34 13.88
C CYS A 79 1.26 12.83 14.19
N PRO A 80 0.97 12.47 15.45
CA PRO A 80 -0.39 12.17 15.86
C PRO A 80 -1.29 13.33 15.46
N HIS A 81 -2.39 13.00 14.79
CA HIS A 81 -3.45 13.92 14.45
C HIS A 81 -4.09 14.41 15.75
N THR A 82 -3.47 15.38 16.42
CA THR A 82 -4.15 16.18 17.44
C THR A 82 -5.21 16.98 16.70
N SER A 83 -6.43 16.46 16.74
CA SER A 83 -7.63 17.22 16.43
C SER A 83 -7.64 18.48 17.30
N THR A 84 -7.37 19.62 16.68
CA THR A 84 -7.83 20.90 17.21
C THR A 84 -9.01 21.32 16.33
N PRO A 85 -10.23 21.44 16.88
CA PRO A 85 -11.30 22.12 16.19
C PRO A 85 -11.01 23.61 16.32
N ASP A 86 -10.76 24.33 15.22
CA ASP A 86 -11.02 25.76 15.24
C ASP A 86 -11.31 26.33 13.85
N ALA A 87 -12.14 27.35 13.90
CA ALA A 87 -12.91 27.98 12.86
C ALA A 87 -12.05 28.65 11.79
N GLY A 88 -12.56 28.66 10.57
CA GLY A 88 -11.94 29.39 9.48
C GLY A 88 -12.64 29.18 8.15
N ALA A 89 -13.95 29.45 8.10
CA ALA A 89 -14.64 29.63 6.84
C ALA A 89 -13.96 30.77 6.05
N VAL A 90 -13.39 30.45 4.90
CA VAL A 90 -13.17 31.42 3.83
C VAL A 90 -13.80 30.87 2.56
N SER A 91 -14.76 31.65 2.06
CA SER A 91 -15.66 31.41 0.94
C SER A 91 -14.96 31.11 -0.41
N PRO A 92 -15.67 30.47 -1.36
CA PRO A 92 -15.14 30.12 -2.68
C PRO A 92 -14.97 31.32 -3.64
N ALA A 93 -14.12 31.10 -4.66
CA ALA A 93 -13.64 32.03 -5.68
C ALA A 93 -14.72 32.73 -6.54
N PRO A 94 -14.43 33.90 -7.16
CA PRO A 94 -15.37 34.62 -8.02
C PRO A 94 -15.57 33.96 -9.39
N ILE A 95 -16.84 33.80 -9.77
CA ILE A 95 -17.29 33.36 -11.10
C ILE A 95 -17.20 34.54 -12.07
N THR A 96 -16.44 34.40 -13.16
CA THR A 96 -16.39 35.40 -14.24
C THR A 96 -17.62 35.25 -15.14
N GLN A 97 -18.43 36.30 -15.26
CA GLN A 97 -19.51 36.37 -16.24
C GLN A 97 -18.94 36.97 -17.53
N LYS A 98 -19.10 36.25 -18.65
CA LYS A 98 -19.00 36.83 -20.00
C LYS A 98 -20.43 37.13 -20.47
N GLU A 99 -20.77 38.40 -20.56
CA GLU A 99 -21.92 38.90 -21.30
C GLU A 99 -21.51 39.03 -22.78
N GLU A 100 -22.30 38.45 -23.68
CA GLU A 100 -22.23 38.74 -25.13
C GLU A 100 -23.64 39.09 -25.62
N PRO A 101 -23.81 40.20 -26.38
CA PRO A 101 -25.12 40.74 -26.76
C PRO A 101 -25.58 40.29 -28.17
N SER A 102 -26.90 40.23 -28.36
CA SER A 102 -27.60 40.51 -29.63
C SER A 102 -29.04 40.90 -29.38
#